data_AF-A0A2N3DZR7-F1
#
_entry.id   AF-A0A2N3DZR7-F1
#
_cell.length_a   1.000
_cell.length_b   1.000
_cell.length_c   1.000
_cell.angle_alpha   90.00
_cell.angle_beta   90.00
_cell.angle_gamma   90.00
#
_symmetry.space_group_name_H-M   'P 1'
#
loop_
_entity.id
_entity.type
_entity.pdbx_description
1 polymer ?
#
loop_
_entity_poly.entity_id
_entity_poly.type
_entity_poly.pdbx_seq_one_letter_code
_entity_poly.pdbx_strand_id
1 'polypeptide(L)'
;SRFGKPLPCGETLAGLLAEMVNAKEVYKKIVGMQLLVEGLAMGTFATFFNTARDPLLVKLCQLAMTDEAFHHKFGKIWADRTIPKLAPEERDIIEDWAANVFQTLLFNLVNPEQKKLIYADFGLDWNQVQTELLEAVTDEDRREGMKDAANIFRVLVKTLLKAGIITDRTRSFYATYVDMEELKNEDDRMVGDDIAEQGIEFLKTVNFANKKNPMQSAAAE
;
A
#
# COMPACT_ATOMS: atom_id res chain seq x y z
N SER A 1 18.51 14.12 -13.91
CA SER A 1 18.30 13.22 -12.74
C SER A 1 18.32 11.78 -13.23
N ARG A 2 18.74 10.80 -12.39
CA ARG A 2 18.81 9.37 -12.78
C ARG A 2 17.47 8.81 -13.27
N PHE A 3 16.37 9.22 -12.62
CA PHE A 3 15.01 8.75 -12.92
C PHE A 3 14.22 9.69 -13.84
N GLY A 4 14.88 10.69 -14.46
CA GLY A 4 14.19 11.64 -15.33
C GLY A 4 13.15 12.50 -14.62
N LYS A 5 12.12 12.93 -15.36
CA LYS A 5 10.96 13.68 -14.86
C LYS A 5 9.86 12.67 -14.51
N PRO A 6 9.22 12.77 -13.33
CA PRO A 6 8.08 11.90 -13.02
C PRO A 6 6.93 12.14 -14.01
N LEU A 7 6.31 11.05 -14.44
CA LEU A 7 5.03 11.10 -15.15
C LEU A 7 3.91 11.55 -14.19
N PRO A 8 2.81 12.14 -14.71
CA PRO A 8 1.67 12.46 -13.87
C PRO A 8 1.10 11.18 -13.24
N CYS A 9 0.52 11.34 -12.05
CA CYS A 9 -0.24 10.26 -11.40
C CYS A 9 -1.46 9.91 -12.27
N GLY A 10 -1.82 8.62 -12.32
CA GLY A 10 -3.05 8.18 -12.98
C GLY A 10 -4.26 8.88 -12.37
N GLU A 11 -5.22 9.27 -13.22
CA GLU A 11 -6.40 10.05 -12.86
C GLU A 11 -7.15 9.49 -11.65
N THR A 12 -7.31 8.16 -11.55
CA THR A 12 -8.02 7.52 -10.45
C THR A 12 -7.27 7.66 -9.12
N LEU A 13 -5.97 7.35 -9.09
CA LEU A 13 -5.17 7.48 -7.88
C LEU A 13 -5.02 8.95 -7.49
N ALA A 14 -4.82 9.85 -8.46
CA ALA A 14 -4.76 11.29 -8.23
C ALA A 14 -6.06 11.82 -7.60
N GLY A 15 -7.22 11.37 -8.08
CA GLY A 15 -8.53 11.73 -7.54
C GLY A 15 -8.70 11.25 -6.10
N LEU A 16 -8.36 9.99 -5.81
CA LEU A 16 -8.42 9.43 -4.46
C LEU A 16 -7.49 10.17 -3.48
N LEU A 17 -6.25 10.45 -3.90
CA LEU A 17 -5.30 11.22 -3.09
C LEU A 17 -5.83 12.63 -2.81
N ALA A 18 -6.38 13.30 -3.82
CA ALA A 18 -6.98 14.61 -3.66
C ALA A 18 -8.18 14.58 -2.70
N GLU A 19 -9.05 13.57 -2.79
CA GLU A 19 -10.17 13.39 -1.86
C GLU A 19 -9.66 13.25 -0.42
N MET A 20 -8.72 12.33 -0.16
CA MET A 20 -8.21 12.05 1.18
C MET A 20 -7.52 13.25 1.81
N VAL A 21 -6.70 13.98 1.04
CA VAL A 21 -6.00 15.17 1.52
C VAL A 21 -6.98 16.28 1.88
N ASN A 22 -8.00 16.50 1.05
CA ASN A 22 -8.97 17.58 1.23
C ASN A 22 -10.15 17.21 2.15
N ALA A 23 -10.31 15.93 2.50
CA ALA A 23 -11.36 15.46 3.40
C ALA A 23 -11.29 16.18 4.76
N LYS A 24 -12.47 16.47 5.34
CA LYS A 24 -12.59 16.97 6.71
C LYS A 24 -12.69 15.82 7.71
N GLU A 25 -13.16 14.68 7.22
CA GLU A 25 -13.37 13.45 7.95
C GLU A 25 -12.01 12.82 8.28
N VAL A 26 -11.77 12.58 9.57
CA VAL A 26 -10.50 12.01 10.05
C VAL A 26 -10.29 10.60 9.49
N TYR A 27 -11.34 9.79 9.38
CA TYR A 27 -11.20 8.41 8.88
C TYR A 27 -10.70 8.38 7.43
N LYS A 28 -11.09 9.32 6.56
CA LYS A 28 -10.57 9.37 5.18
C LYS A 28 -9.09 9.70 5.13
N LYS A 29 -8.57 10.45 6.10
CA LYS A 29 -7.12 10.70 6.23
C LYS A 29 -6.40 9.48 6.78
N ILE A 30 -6.92 8.86 7.84
CA ILE A 30 -6.21 7.78 8.52
C ILE A 30 -6.41 6.43 7.82
N VAL A 31 -7.65 5.99 7.61
CA VAL A 31 -7.94 4.75 6.87
C VAL A 31 -7.53 4.91 5.41
N GLY A 32 -7.82 6.07 4.79
CA GLY A 32 -7.46 6.33 3.40
C GLY A 32 -5.96 6.39 3.16
N MET A 33 -5.28 7.39 3.73
CA MET A 33 -3.85 7.54 3.50
C MET A 33 -3.09 6.38 4.17
N GLN A 34 -3.27 6.22 5.48
CA GLN A 34 -2.36 5.37 6.26
C GLN A 34 -2.63 3.87 6.16
N LEU A 35 -3.83 3.42 5.80
CA LEU A 35 -4.09 1.98 5.62
C LEU A 35 -4.18 1.61 4.14
N LEU A 36 -4.88 2.40 3.33
CA LEU A 36 -5.11 2.06 1.92
C LEU A 36 -3.94 2.51 1.02
N VAL A 37 -3.56 3.79 1.06
CA VAL A 37 -2.50 4.31 0.18
C VAL A 37 -1.12 3.79 0.62
N GLU A 38 -0.79 3.86 1.91
CA GLU A 38 0.52 3.37 2.37
C GLU A 38 0.63 1.84 2.29
N GLY A 39 -0.47 1.11 2.46
CA GLY A 39 -0.50 -0.33 2.18
C GLY A 39 -0.20 -0.65 0.71
N LEU A 40 -0.72 0.18 -0.21
CA LEU A 40 -0.40 0.12 -1.64
C LEU A 40 1.07 0.47 -1.91
N ALA A 41 1.58 1.51 -1.27
CA ALA A 41 2.98 1.92 -1.41
C ALA A 41 3.94 0.82 -0.96
N MET A 42 3.68 0.21 0.21
CA MET A 42 4.46 -0.91 0.73
C MET A 42 4.52 -2.10 -0.24
N GLY A 43 3.37 -2.53 -0.79
CA GLY A 43 3.35 -3.64 -1.76
C GLY A 43 4.12 -3.32 -3.05
N THR A 44 3.97 -2.08 -3.54
CA THR A 44 4.67 -1.60 -4.75
C THR A 44 6.19 -1.54 -4.53
N PHE A 45 6.63 -0.96 -3.41
CA PHE A 45 8.05 -0.86 -3.07
C PHE A 45 8.67 -2.22 -2.76
N ALA A 46 7.94 -3.14 -2.13
CA ALA A 46 8.40 -4.51 -1.93
C ALA A 46 8.62 -5.24 -3.28
N THR A 47 7.71 -5.05 -4.24
CA THR A 47 7.88 -5.60 -5.59
C THR A 47 9.15 -5.04 -6.26
N PHE A 48 9.37 -3.73 -6.21
CA PHE A 48 10.58 -3.14 -6.78
C PHE A 48 11.85 -3.58 -6.04
N PHE A 49 11.83 -3.66 -4.71
CA PHE A 49 12.95 -4.15 -3.93
C PHE A 49 13.37 -5.57 -4.34
N ASN A 50 12.40 -6.46 -4.58
CA ASN A 50 12.65 -7.86 -4.91
C ASN A 50 13.00 -8.09 -6.39
N THR A 51 12.51 -7.25 -7.31
CA THR A 51 12.55 -7.55 -8.76
C THR A 51 13.32 -6.52 -9.59
N ALA A 52 13.55 -5.31 -9.08
CA ALA A 52 14.24 -4.28 -9.84
C ALA A 52 15.73 -4.63 -10.02
N ARG A 53 16.26 -4.31 -11.21
CA ARG A 53 17.67 -4.51 -11.55
C ARG A 53 18.56 -3.30 -11.24
N ASP A 54 17.95 -2.14 -11.02
CA ASP A 54 18.68 -0.92 -10.67
C ASP A 54 18.95 -0.89 -9.15
N PRO A 55 20.21 -0.97 -8.70
CA PRO A 55 20.55 -1.01 -7.28
C PRO A 55 20.17 0.28 -6.53
N LEU A 56 20.14 1.44 -7.21
CA LEU A 56 19.67 2.67 -6.59
C LEU A 56 18.18 2.64 -6.36
N LEU A 57 17.40 2.10 -7.31
CA LEU A 57 15.96 1.94 -7.14
C LEU A 57 15.65 0.99 -5.98
N VAL A 58 16.35 -0.15 -5.92
CA VAL A 58 16.21 -1.09 -4.79
C VAL A 58 16.49 -0.40 -3.46
N LYS A 59 17.61 0.35 -3.36
CA LYS A 59 17.96 1.04 -2.11
C LYS A 59 16.97 2.16 -1.77
N LEU A 60 16.49 2.90 -2.77
CA LEU A 60 15.49 3.96 -2.57
C LEU A 60 14.18 3.37 -2.05
N CYS A 61 13.68 2.29 -2.66
CA CYS A 61 12.48 1.60 -2.19
C CYS A 61 12.64 1.08 -0.77
N GLN A 62 13.79 0.49 -0.42
CA GLN A 62 14.04 0.05 0.97
C GLN A 62 13.94 1.20 1.97
N LEU A 63 14.51 2.37 1.65
CA LEU A 63 14.49 3.52 2.54
C LEU A 63 13.10 4.15 2.63
N ALA A 64 12.38 4.29 1.50
CA ALA A 64 11.01 4.79 1.52
C ALA A 64 10.10 3.87 2.36
N MET A 65 10.28 2.55 2.25
CA MET A 65 9.53 1.59 3.05
C MET A 65 9.77 1.72 4.56
N THR A 66 10.91 2.25 5.02
CA THR A 66 11.06 2.48 6.46
C THR A 66 10.06 3.50 6.95
N ASP A 67 9.82 4.56 6.19
CA ASP A 67 8.86 5.61 6.54
C ASP A 67 7.42 5.09 6.41
N GLU A 68 7.09 4.40 5.31
CA GLU A 68 5.72 3.90 5.11
C GLU A 68 5.33 2.82 6.11
N ALA A 69 6.28 1.99 6.57
CA ALA A 69 6.01 1.04 7.63
C ALA A 69 5.59 1.75 8.94
N PHE A 70 6.17 2.91 9.26
CA PHE A 70 5.75 3.71 10.42
C PHE A 70 4.40 4.36 10.21
N HIS A 71 4.15 4.94 9.03
CA HIS A 71 2.86 5.54 8.68
C HIS A 71 1.72 4.50 8.74
N HIS A 72 1.96 3.34 8.14
CA HIS A 72 1.02 2.23 8.13
C HIS A 72 0.76 1.68 9.54
N LYS A 73 1.81 1.52 10.35
CA LYS A 73 1.67 1.11 11.76
C LYS A 73 0.88 2.12 12.59
N PHE A 74 1.07 3.41 12.35
CA PHE A 74 0.26 4.46 12.97
C PHE A 74 -1.21 4.33 12.59
N GLY A 75 -1.52 4.11 11.31
CA GLY A 75 -2.87 3.83 10.84
C GLY A 75 -3.52 2.63 11.56
N LYS A 76 -2.79 1.52 11.68
CA LYS A 76 -3.28 0.31 12.39
C LYS A 76 -3.58 0.58 13.86
N ILE A 77 -2.69 1.27 14.56
CA ILE A 77 -2.87 1.63 15.98
C ILE A 77 -4.09 2.55 16.16
N TRP A 78 -4.27 3.53 15.27
CA TRP A 78 -5.43 4.40 15.33
C TRP A 78 -6.72 3.62 15.11
N ALA A 79 -6.76 2.74 14.12
CA ALA A 79 -7.93 1.94 13.81
C ALA A 79 -8.32 1.04 14.98
N ASP A 80 -7.36 0.26 15.50
CA ASP A 80 -7.53 -0.62 16.66
C ASP A 80 -8.09 0.13 17.89
N ARG A 81 -7.57 1.33 18.17
CA ARG A 81 -7.96 2.09 19.37
C ARG A 81 -9.22 2.93 19.21
N THR A 82 -9.64 3.23 17.98
CA THR A 82 -10.69 4.22 17.71
C THR A 82 -11.92 3.58 17.11
N ILE A 83 -11.78 2.73 16.08
CA ILE A 83 -12.93 2.12 15.37
C ILE A 83 -13.87 1.39 16.34
N PRO A 84 -13.41 0.60 17.33
CA PRO A 84 -14.31 -0.09 18.26
C PRO A 84 -15.15 0.84 19.14
N LYS A 85 -14.77 2.12 19.27
CA LYS A 85 -15.44 3.13 20.11
C LYS A 85 -16.42 4.01 19.34
N LEU A 86 -16.44 3.90 18.01
CA LEU A 86 -17.35 4.65 17.16
C LEU A 86 -18.77 4.08 17.25
N ALA A 87 -19.76 4.93 16.99
CA ALA A 87 -21.14 4.46 16.86
C ALA A 87 -21.26 3.48 15.67
N PRO A 88 -22.20 2.52 15.70
CA PRO A 88 -22.42 1.61 14.58
C PRO A 88 -22.54 2.32 13.23
N GLU A 89 -23.27 3.44 13.18
CA GLU A 89 -23.51 4.21 11.96
C GLU A 89 -22.22 4.84 11.42
N GLU A 90 -21.32 5.29 12.29
CA GLU A 90 -20.02 5.84 11.89
C GLU A 90 -19.08 4.75 11.37
N ARG A 91 -19.10 3.56 12.00
CA ARG A 91 -18.34 2.41 11.51
C ARG A 91 -18.85 2.00 10.14
N ASP A 92 -20.17 1.95 9.95
CA ASP A 92 -20.78 1.55 8.70
C ASP A 92 -20.29 2.43 7.53
N ILE A 93 -20.25 3.74 7.72
CA ILE A 93 -19.70 4.70 6.76
C ILE A 93 -18.24 4.38 6.40
N ILE A 94 -17.42 3.98 7.38
CA ILE A 94 -16.01 3.67 7.16
C ILE A 94 -15.86 2.39 6.34
N GLU A 95 -16.61 1.32 6.63
CA GLU A 95 -16.49 0.06 5.87
C GLU A 95 -16.99 0.22 4.45
N ASP A 96 -18.12 0.92 4.25
CA ASP A 96 -18.69 1.15 2.93
C ASP A 96 -17.73 1.98 2.06
N TRP A 97 -17.13 3.02 2.66
CA TRP A 97 -16.14 3.83 1.97
C TRP A 97 -14.86 3.03 1.68
N ALA A 98 -14.35 2.23 2.62
CA ALA A 98 -13.17 1.38 2.40
C ALA A 98 -13.41 0.36 1.28
N ALA A 99 -14.59 -0.25 1.22
CA ALA A 99 -14.99 -1.17 0.15
C ALA A 99 -15.03 -0.46 -1.21
N ASN A 100 -15.58 0.77 -1.26
CA ASN A 100 -15.60 1.57 -2.47
C ASN A 100 -14.19 1.94 -2.96
N VAL A 101 -13.29 2.34 -2.06
CA VAL A 101 -11.90 2.65 -2.42
C VAL A 101 -11.18 1.39 -2.90
N PHE A 102 -11.35 0.26 -2.20
CA PHE A 102 -10.77 -1.02 -2.62
C PHE A 102 -11.22 -1.41 -4.02
N GLN A 103 -12.53 -1.37 -4.29
CA GLN A 103 -13.09 -1.67 -5.61
C GLN A 103 -12.51 -0.74 -6.69
N THR A 104 -12.47 0.55 -6.39
CA THR A 104 -11.96 1.57 -7.31
C THR A 104 -10.50 1.29 -7.67
N LEU A 105 -9.65 1.01 -6.67
CA LEU A 105 -8.24 0.68 -6.90
C LEU A 105 -8.10 -0.65 -7.67
N LEU A 106 -8.86 -1.68 -7.30
CA LEU A 106 -8.78 -3.01 -7.92
C LEU A 106 -8.99 -2.96 -9.44
N PHE A 107 -9.99 -2.20 -9.90
CA PHE A 107 -10.35 -2.16 -11.32
C PHE A 107 -9.59 -1.10 -12.12
N ASN A 108 -9.05 -0.06 -11.47
CA ASN A 108 -8.45 1.06 -12.19
C ASN A 108 -6.93 1.13 -12.07
N LEU A 109 -6.31 0.66 -10.99
CA LEU A 109 -4.88 0.92 -10.76
C LEU A 109 -3.98 0.37 -11.87
N VAL A 110 -4.37 -0.76 -12.46
CA VAL A 110 -3.63 -1.39 -13.57
C VAL A 110 -4.27 -1.14 -14.94
N ASN A 111 -5.37 -0.39 -15.00
CA ASN A 111 -6.11 -0.12 -16.23
C ASN A 111 -5.21 0.60 -17.25
N PRO A 112 -5.13 0.12 -18.51
CA PRO A 112 -4.34 0.75 -19.56
C PRO A 112 -4.63 2.24 -19.78
N GLU A 113 -5.86 2.69 -19.59
CA GLU A 113 -6.23 4.10 -19.70
C GLU A 113 -5.39 4.99 -18.76
N GLN A 114 -5.16 4.52 -17.52
CA GLN A 114 -4.36 5.22 -16.52
C GLN A 114 -2.87 5.32 -16.90
N LYS A 115 -2.45 4.52 -17.88
CA LYS A 115 -1.06 4.39 -18.36
C LYS A 115 -0.89 4.85 -19.82
N LYS A 116 -1.90 5.49 -20.42
CA LYS A 116 -1.92 5.89 -21.84
C LYS A 116 -0.67 6.64 -22.32
N LEU A 117 -0.09 7.47 -21.45
CA LEU A 117 1.15 8.21 -21.75
C LEU A 117 2.35 7.28 -21.96
N ILE A 118 2.43 6.18 -21.22
CA ILE A 118 3.52 5.20 -21.33
C ILE A 118 3.41 4.48 -22.68
N TYR A 119 2.21 4.06 -23.07
CA TYR A 119 2.00 3.32 -24.32
C TYR A 119 2.35 4.14 -25.56
N ALA A 120 2.05 5.44 -25.55
CA ALA A 120 2.40 6.34 -26.64
C ALA A 120 3.90 6.38 -26.94
N ASP A 121 4.76 6.31 -25.91
CA ASP A 121 6.22 6.29 -26.08
C ASP A 121 6.73 5.03 -26.81
N PHE A 122 5.94 3.96 -26.83
CA PHE A 122 6.23 2.71 -27.54
C PHE A 122 5.42 2.55 -28.84
N GLY A 123 4.68 3.58 -29.26
CA GLY A 123 3.84 3.54 -30.45
C GLY A 123 2.61 2.63 -30.31
N LEU A 124 2.16 2.38 -29.07
CA LEU A 124 0.99 1.54 -28.77
C LEU A 124 -0.24 2.41 -28.53
N ASP A 125 -1.37 2.05 -29.14
CA ASP A 125 -2.68 2.63 -28.80
C ASP A 125 -3.21 1.99 -27.52
N TRP A 126 -3.46 2.81 -26.51
CA TRP A 126 -3.95 2.33 -25.22
C TRP A 126 -5.32 1.66 -25.31
N ASN A 127 -6.17 2.02 -26.29
CA ASN A 127 -7.45 1.36 -26.51
C ASN A 127 -7.24 -0.09 -26.97
N GLN A 128 -6.29 -0.31 -27.88
CA GLN A 128 -5.93 -1.65 -28.33
C GLN A 128 -5.36 -2.47 -27.16
N VAL A 129 -4.45 -1.90 -26.37
CA VAL A 129 -3.91 -2.57 -25.17
C VAL A 129 -5.03 -2.94 -24.20
N GLN A 130 -6.03 -2.06 -24.03
CA GLN A 130 -7.19 -2.34 -23.18
C GLN A 130 -8.03 -3.50 -23.72
N THR A 131 -8.33 -3.52 -25.02
CA THR A 131 -9.07 -4.62 -25.64
C THR A 131 -8.35 -5.95 -25.46
N GLU A 132 -7.06 -6.01 -25.77
CA GLU A 132 -6.26 -7.23 -25.63
C GLU A 132 -6.17 -7.68 -24.16
N LEU A 133 -6.04 -6.74 -23.22
CA LEU A 133 -6.02 -7.08 -21.79
C LEU A 133 -7.37 -7.60 -21.29
N LEU A 134 -8.49 -7.04 -21.75
CA LEU A 134 -9.84 -7.51 -21.40
C LEU A 134 -10.11 -8.91 -21.93
N GLU A 135 -9.59 -9.25 -23.11
CA GLU A 135 -9.67 -10.59 -23.67
C GLU A 135 -8.79 -11.61 -22.92
N ALA A 136 -7.64 -11.15 -22.39
CA ALA A 136 -6.66 -12.01 -21.73
C ALA A 136 -6.84 -12.16 -20.22
N VAL A 137 -7.46 -11.20 -19.51
CA VAL A 137 -7.55 -11.18 -18.05
C VAL A 137 -8.98 -11.39 -17.57
N THR A 138 -9.25 -12.63 -17.14
CA THR A 138 -10.52 -13.05 -16.56
C THR A 138 -10.59 -12.76 -15.06
N ASP A 139 -11.78 -12.92 -14.46
CA ASP A 139 -11.93 -12.87 -12.99
C ASP A 139 -11.23 -14.04 -12.28
N GLU A 140 -11.04 -15.18 -12.97
CA GLU A 140 -10.26 -16.29 -12.46
C GLU A 140 -8.78 -15.93 -12.36
N ASP A 141 -8.22 -15.24 -13.38
CA ASP A 141 -6.84 -14.74 -13.34
C ASP A 141 -6.64 -13.73 -12.21
N ARG A 142 -7.61 -12.84 -11.98
CA ARG A 142 -7.58 -11.91 -10.84
C ARG A 142 -7.54 -12.68 -9.52
N ARG A 143 -8.40 -13.68 -9.35
CA ARG A 143 -8.45 -14.51 -8.14
C ARG A 143 -7.17 -15.30 -7.94
N GLU A 144 -6.60 -15.87 -9.00
CA GLU A 144 -5.34 -16.61 -8.93
C GLU A 144 -4.20 -15.68 -8.49
N GLY A 145 -4.12 -14.48 -9.07
CA GLY A 145 -3.15 -13.46 -8.67
C GLY A 145 -3.29 -13.05 -7.21
N MET A 146 -4.48 -13.08 -6.64
CA MET A 146 -4.75 -12.77 -5.23
C MET A 146 -4.35 -13.88 -4.25
N LYS A 147 -3.91 -15.05 -4.72
CA LYS A 147 -3.30 -16.08 -3.88
C LYS A 147 -1.86 -15.75 -3.50
N ASP A 148 -1.19 -14.93 -4.30
CA ASP A 148 0.16 -14.47 -3.96
C ASP A 148 0.09 -13.58 -2.71
N ALA A 149 0.79 -13.98 -1.66
CA ALA A 149 0.90 -13.20 -0.43
C ALA A 149 1.51 -11.81 -0.68
N ALA A 150 2.33 -11.64 -1.72
CA ALA A 150 2.89 -10.37 -2.17
C ALA A 150 1.90 -9.52 -3.00
N ASN A 151 0.72 -10.07 -3.36
CA ASN A 151 -0.29 -9.31 -4.08
C ASN A 151 -0.76 -8.12 -3.23
N ILE A 152 -0.53 -6.93 -3.78
CA ILE A 152 -0.83 -5.66 -3.15
C ILE A 152 -2.28 -5.53 -2.67
N PHE A 153 -3.25 -6.05 -3.43
CA PHE A 153 -4.65 -5.98 -3.06
C PHE A 153 -5.01 -7.01 -1.98
N ARG A 154 -4.40 -8.20 -1.99
CA ARG A 154 -4.54 -9.17 -0.89
C ARG A 154 -4.04 -8.58 0.43
N VAL A 155 -2.90 -7.90 0.39
CA VAL A 155 -2.33 -7.18 1.55
C VAL A 155 -3.27 -6.07 2.05
N LEU A 156 -3.92 -5.34 1.15
CA LEU A 156 -4.93 -4.35 1.51
C LEU A 156 -6.13 -5.00 2.22
N VAL A 157 -6.66 -6.11 1.70
CA VAL A 157 -7.78 -6.81 2.36
C VAL A 157 -7.37 -7.31 3.75
N LYS A 158 -6.19 -7.92 3.88
CA LYS A 158 -5.64 -8.34 5.17
C LYS A 158 -5.54 -7.18 6.16
N THR A 159 -5.06 -6.04 5.70
CA THR A 159 -4.92 -4.83 6.53
C THR A 159 -6.27 -4.36 7.05
N LEU A 160 -7.27 -4.23 6.18
CA LEU A 160 -8.62 -3.81 6.56
C LEU A 160 -9.30 -4.81 7.50
N LEU A 161 -9.09 -6.12 7.27
CA LEU A 161 -9.60 -7.19 8.13
C LEU A 161 -9.00 -7.11 9.53
N LYS A 162 -7.67 -7.03 9.63
CA LYS A 162 -6.96 -6.95 10.93
C LYS A 162 -7.22 -5.63 11.66
N ALA A 163 -7.54 -4.56 10.94
CA ALA A 163 -7.93 -3.27 11.51
C ALA A 163 -9.41 -3.24 11.99
N GLY A 164 -10.17 -4.32 11.82
CA GLY A 164 -11.58 -4.38 12.19
C GLY A 164 -12.50 -3.53 11.31
N ILE A 165 -12.04 -3.13 10.12
CA ILE A 165 -12.83 -2.36 9.15
C ILE A 165 -13.69 -3.30 8.32
N ILE A 166 -13.19 -4.50 7.99
CA ILE A 166 -14.03 -5.53 7.38
C ILE A 166 -14.81 -6.24 8.48
N THR A 167 -16.12 -6.04 8.49
CA THR A 167 -17.03 -6.79 9.38
C THR A 167 -17.84 -7.82 8.59
N ASP A 168 -18.75 -8.50 9.27
CA ASP A 168 -19.68 -9.43 8.64
C ASP A 168 -20.53 -8.76 7.55
N ARG A 169 -20.77 -7.44 7.62
CA ARG A 169 -21.56 -6.69 6.63
C ARG A 169 -20.89 -6.66 5.26
N THR A 170 -19.58 -6.39 5.23
CA THR A 170 -18.82 -6.27 3.97
C THR A 170 -17.99 -7.51 3.65
N ARG A 171 -17.91 -8.52 4.54
CA ARG A 171 -17.06 -9.72 4.36
C ARG A 171 -17.31 -10.43 3.03
N SER A 172 -18.56 -10.58 2.60
CA SER A 172 -18.92 -11.27 1.36
C SER A 172 -18.38 -10.58 0.10
N PHE A 173 -18.28 -9.25 0.12
CA PHE A 173 -17.68 -8.48 -0.98
C PHE A 173 -16.21 -8.88 -1.18
N TYR A 174 -15.41 -8.88 -0.10
CA TYR A 174 -13.99 -9.25 -0.17
C TYR A 174 -13.77 -10.74 -0.44
N ALA A 175 -14.64 -11.61 0.07
CA ALA A 175 -14.59 -13.06 -0.16
C ALA A 175 -14.72 -13.46 -1.65
N THR A 176 -15.12 -12.54 -2.52
CA THR A 176 -15.11 -12.74 -3.97
C THR A 176 -13.69 -12.86 -4.52
N TYR A 177 -12.70 -12.28 -3.85
CA TYR A 177 -11.33 -12.14 -4.34
C TYR A 177 -10.29 -12.92 -3.51
N VAL A 178 -10.56 -13.14 -2.22
CA VAL A 178 -9.61 -13.77 -1.29
C VAL A 178 -10.30 -14.77 -0.36
N ASP A 179 -9.54 -15.74 0.16
CA ASP A 179 -10.00 -16.58 1.27
C ASP A 179 -9.93 -15.79 2.59
N MET A 180 -11.11 -15.42 3.10
CA MET A 180 -11.22 -14.60 4.31
C MET A 180 -10.84 -15.36 5.60
N GLU A 181 -10.99 -16.69 5.62
CA GLU A 181 -10.61 -17.49 6.80
C GLU A 181 -9.11 -17.76 6.82
N GLU A 182 -8.50 -17.99 5.65
CA GLU A 182 -7.05 -18.02 5.52
C GLU A 182 -6.43 -16.71 6.03
N LEU A 183 -6.87 -15.57 5.51
CA LEU A 183 -6.36 -14.24 5.89
C LEU A 183 -6.51 -13.92 7.37
N LYS A 184 -7.61 -14.38 8.00
CA LYS A 184 -7.85 -14.18 9.43
C LYS A 184 -6.80 -14.92 10.28
N ASN A 185 -6.42 -16.12 9.85
CA ASN A 185 -5.50 -17.01 10.55
C ASN A 185 -4.02 -16.71 10.28
N GLU A 186 -3.71 -15.87 9.29
CA GLU A 186 -2.35 -15.41 9.06
C GLU A 186 -1.82 -14.53 10.21
N ASP A 187 -0.49 -14.53 10.37
CA ASP A 187 0.21 -13.61 11.26
C ASP A 187 0.02 -12.14 10.83
N ASP A 188 0.23 -11.20 11.75
CA ASP A 188 0.04 -9.77 11.53
C ASP A 188 1.16 -9.12 10.71
N ARG A 189 2.25 -9.85 10.45
CA ARG A 189 3.37 -9.41 9.63
C ARG A 189 2.91 -9.16 8.19
N MET A 190 3.28 -8.00 7.67
CA MET A 190 2.90 -7.48 6.36
C MET A 190 4.05 -7.56 5.37
N VAL A 191 3.70 -7.55 4.09
CA VAL A 191 4.67 -7.48 3.00
C VAL A 191 5.45 -6.18 3.11
N GLY A 192 6.76 -6.30 3.31
CA GLY A 192 7.64 -5.16 3.46
C GLY A 192 8.09 -4.85 4.88
N ASP A 193 7.50 -5.47 5.91
CA ASP A 193 7.96 -5.31 7.30
C ASP A 193 9.43 -5.72 7.44
N ASP A 194 9.83 -6.86 6.86
CA ASP A 194 11.22 -7.33 6.86
C ASP A 194 12.16 -6.35 6.14
N ILE A 195 11.71 -5.79 5.02
CA ILE A 195 12.50 -4.85 4.21
C ILE A 195 12.68 -3.54 4.97
N ALA A 196 11.62 -3.06 5.64
CA ALA A 196 11.66 -1.89 6.49
C ALA A 196 12.54 -2.12 7.73
N GLU A 197 12.44 -3.26 8.41
CA GLU A 197 13.31 -3.62 9.55
C GLU A 197 14.79 -3.62 9.14
N GLN A 198 15.13 -4.24 8.01
CA GLN A 198 16.50 -4.20 7.46
C GLN A 198 16.94 -2.77 7.12
N GLY A 199 16.04 -1.97 6.56
CA GLY A 199 16.29 -0.55 6.28
C GLY A 199 16.57 0.26 7.55
N ILE A 200 15.82 0.00 8.62
CA ILE A 200 16.00 0.63 9.94
C ILE A 200 17.34 0.25 10.55
N GLU A 201 17.73 -1.03 10.50
CA GLU A 201 19.05 -1.46 10.99
C GLU A 201 20.18 -0.77 10.22
N PHE A 202 20.07 -0.67 8.90
CA PHE A 202 21.01 0.12 8.09
C PHE A 202 21.05 1.59 8.53
N LEU A 203 19.90 2.24 8.71
CA LEU A 203 19.83 3.64 9.15
C LEU A 203 20.44 3.85 10.55
N LYS A 204 20.34 2.87 11.45
CA LYS A 204 21.04 2.91 12.74
C LYS A 204 22.54 2.95 12.54
N THR A 205 23.10 2.15 11.63
CA THR A 205 24.55 2.22 11.35
C THR A 205 24.96 3.60 10.84
N VAL A 206 24.16 4.23 9.97
CA VAL A 206 24.46 5.56 9.42
C VAL A 206 24.36 6.65 10.51
N ASN A 207 23.26 6.65 11.28
CA ASN A 207 22.97 7.71 12.25
C ASN A 207 23.82 7.60 13.52
N PHE A 208 24.32 6.41 13.86
CA PHE A 208 25.07 6.16 15.09
C PHE A 208 26.55 5.82 14.85
N ALA A 209 27.02 5.68 13.62
CA ALA A 209 28.45 5.43 13.30
C ALA A 209 29.42 6.47 13.90
N ASN A 210 28.97 7.72 14.06
CA ASN A 210 29.81 8.81 14.56
C ASN A 210 29.53 9.23 16.01
N LYS A 211 28.62 8.55 16.73
CA LYS A 211 28.43 8.81 18.15
C LYS A 211 29.56 8.15 18.93
N LYS A 212 30.72 8.83 19.00
CA LYS A 212 31.70 8.58 20.06
C LYS A 212 30.95 8.60 21.39
N ASN A 213 31.19 7.56 22.18
CA ASN A 213 30.63 7.40 23.51
C ASN A 213 30.87 8.70 24.31
N PRO A 214 29.84 9.41 24.81
CA PRO A 214 30.04 10.67 25.54
C PRO A 214 30.95 10.51 26.77
N MET A 215 31.13 9.28 27.26
CA MET A 215 32.04 8.96 28.35
C MET A 215 33.52 8.87 27.94
N GLN A 216 33.85 8.79 26.64
CA GLN A 216 35.25 8.82 26.17
C GLN A 216 35.78 10.25 25.96
N SER A 217 34.91 11.25 25.82
CA SER A 217 35.34 12.66 25.70
C SER A 217 35.57 13.34 27.05
N ALA A 218 34.99 12.81 28.14
CA ALA A 218 35.14 13.37 29.50
C ALA A 218 36.35 12.82 30.28
N ALA A 219 37.09 11.85 29.73
CA ALA A 219 38.30 11.28 30.33
C ALA A 219 39.60 11.82 29.70
N ALA A 220 39.50 12.87 28.86
CA ALA A 220 40.60 13.46 28.12
C ALA A 220 40.81 14.96 28.42
N GLU A 221 40.19 15.49 29.47
CA GLU A 221 40.49 16.81 30.07
C GLU A 221 41.04 16.64 31.49
#